data_AF-A0A017T9J0-F1
#
_entry.id   AF-A0A017T9J0-F1
#
_cell.length_a   1.000
_cell.length_b   1.000
_cell.length_c   1.000
_cell.angle_alpha   90.00
_cell.angle_beta   90.00
_cell.angle_gamma   90.00
#
_symmetry.space_group_name_H-M   'P 1'
#
loop_
_entity.id
_entity.type
_entity.pdbx_description
1 polymer ?
#
loop_
_entity_poly.entity_id
_entity_poly.type
_entity_poly.pdbx_seq_one_letter_code
_entity_poly.pdbx_strand_id
1 'polypeptide(L)'
;MERVRHKCLAVLHGGRKLAGLQRGAWTRWGVVICAVAGGAGCSREQVGGNGAGTSASASAEAGASAGASAGASAGARARASARASEGVNARGSAGGTARGQGAGDEVKPVYPVTGEAPDPLAVRLCEALHAVPAARKAACRGGKPGFHAGAACARTLSAAMRAGAVTVGAEEVGRCEGAMTASLEGCGWVSALTPVPPGACEGIVRGTRGEGAMCRSSLECGVGITCAGVGPTAEGRCAKPRVSGACGRAVDTLAVLTRQTRAEKDHPECAGRCAQYVCAAENVAK
;
A
#
# COMPACT_ATOMS: atom_id res chain seq x y z
N MET A 1 -35.47 23.89 -16.12
CA MET A 1 -35.64 22.52 -16.66
C MET A 1 -34.75 22.38 -17.88
N GLU A 2 -33.49 22.01 -17.67
CA GLU A 2 -32.45 22.02 -18.69
C GLU A 2 -32.14 20.59 -19.12
N ARG A 3 -32.44 20.25 -20.37
CA ARG A 3 -32.26 18.89 -20.92
C ARG A 3 -30.82 18.72 -21.39
N VAL A 4 -30.04 17.94 -20.66
CA VAL A 4 -28.71 17.47 -21.07
C VAL A 4 -28.89 16.42 -22.16
N ARG A 5 -28.47 16.75 -23.40
CA ARG A 5 -28.39 15.81 -24.53
C ARG A 5 -27.04 15.09 -24.49
N HIS A 6 -27.04 13.81 -24.15
CA HIS A 6 -25.87 12.94 -24.35
C HIS A 6 -25.70 12.62 -25.84
N LYS A 7 -24.59 13.07 -26.44
CA LYS A 7 -24.12 12.61 -27.76
C LYS A 7 -23.38 11.28 -27.58
N CYS A 8 -23.93 10.21 -28.15
CA CYS A 8 -23.17 8.99 -28.43
C CYS A 8 -22.23 9.26 -29.62
N LEU A 9 -20.93 9.22 -29.37
CA LEU A 9 -19.90 9.17 -30.42
C LEU A 9 -19.59 7.70 -30.72
N ALA A 10 -20.01 7.25 -31.90
CA ALA A 10 -19.61 5.97 -32.47
C ALA A 10 -18.15 6.07 -32.96
N VAL A 11 -17.27 5.24 -32.40
CA VAL A 11 -15.90 5.09 -32.88
C VAL A 11 -15.90 4.08 -34.03
N LEU A 12 -15.69 4.58 -35.24
CA LEU A 12 -15.46 3.76 -36.43
C LEU A 12 -14.03 3.23 -36.42
N HIS A 13 -13.87 1.91 -36.28
CA HIS A 13 -12.59 1.23 -36.47
C HIS A 13 -12.23 1.18 -37.97
N GLY A 14 -11.26 2.01 -38.36
CA GLY A 14 -10.61 1.95 -39.68
C GLY A 14 -9.70 0.74 -39.79
N GLY A 15 -10.08 -0.22 -40.64
CA GLY A 15 -9.27 -1.38 -40.99
C GLY A 15 -8.03 -0.99 -41.80
N ARG A 16 -6.84 -1.25 -41.25
CA ARG A 16 -5.58 -1.22 -42.01
C ARG A 16 -5.39 -2.57 -42.72
N LYS A 17 -5.35 -2.53 -44.05
CA LYS A 17 -4.92 -3.63 -44.90
C LYS A 17 -3.43 -3.88 -44.70
N LEU A 18 -3.06 -5.05 -44.17
CA LEU A 18 -1.70 -5.59 -44.25
C LEU A 18 -1.57 -6.35 -45.58
N ALA A 19 -0.87 -5.76 -46.54
CA ALA A 19 -0.41 -6.45 -47.74
C ALA A 19 1.11 -6.63 -47.62
N GLY A 20 1.58 -7.86 -47.72
CA GLY A 20 3.01 -8.18 -47.83
C GLY A 20 3.55 -9.13 -46.77
N LEU A 21 3.08 -10.38 -46.76
CA LEU A 21 3.88 -11.48 -46.22
C LEU A 21 4.28 -12.41 -47.38
N GLN A 22 5.58 -12.49 -47.63
CA GLN A 22 6.20 -13.46 -48.51
C GLN A 22 5.91 -14.89 -48.02
N ARG A 23 5.60 -15.77 -48.97
CA ARG A 23 5.43 -17.21 -48.75
C ARG A 23 6.81 -17.84 -48.62
N GLY A 24 7.30 -17.94 -47.39
CA GLY A 24 8.38 -18.86 -47.02
C GLY A 24 7.79 -20.22 -46.67
N ALA A 25 8.38 -21.29 -47.18
CA ALA A 25 7.94 -22.68 -47.00
C ALA A 25 8.02 -23.13 -45.53
N TRP A 26 6.91 -23.64 -44.99
CA TRP A 26 6.87 -24.33 -43.70
C TRP A 26 6.37 -25.76 -43.90
N THR A 27 7.28 -26.69 -43.70
CA THR A 27 7.08 -28.12 -43.59
C THR A 27 6.17 -28.46 -42.41
N ARG A 28 4.95 -28.89 -42.74
CA ARG A 28 4.29 -30.12 -42.27
C ARG A 28 4.57 -30.54 -40.82
N TRP A 29 3.95 -29.86 -39.86
CA TRP A 29 3.61 -30.43 -38.55
C TRP A 29 2.11 -30.29 -38.36
N GLY A 30 1.43 -31.44 -38.30
CA GLY A 30 -0.02 -31.53 -38.20
C GLY A 30 -0.51 -31.03 -36.85
N VAL A 31 -1.21 -29.90 -36.87
CA VAL A 31 -2.06 -29.46 -35.76
C VAL A 31 -3.48 -29.87 -36.10
N VAL A 32 -4.01 -30.83 -35.34
CA VAL A 32 -5.43 -31.18 -35.33
C VAL A 32 -6.16 -30.04 -34.62
N ILE A 33 -6.80 -29.17 -35.40
CA ILE A 33 -7.73 -28.16 -34.89
C ILE A 33 -9.09 -28.84 -34.74
N CYS A 34 -9.47 -29.19 -33.51
CA CYS A 34 -10.85 -29.51 -33.18
C CYS A 34 -11.66 -28.21 -33.22
N ALA A 35 -12.41 -28.01 -34.30
CA ALA A 35 -13.46 -27.01 -34.38
C ALA A 35 -14.62 -27.44 -33.47
N VAL A 36 -14.82 -26.75 -32.36
CA VAL A 36 -16.07 -26.85 -31.58
C VAL A 36 -17.07 -25.90 -32.23
N ALA A 37 -17.97 -26.51 -33.01
CA ALA A 37 -19.16 -25.86 -33.56
C ALA A 37 -20.17 -25.53 -32.45
N GLY A 38 -21.01 -24.54 -32.73
CA GLY A 38 -21.81 -23.82 -31.75
C GLY A 38 -22.86 -24.64 -31.01
N GLY A 39 -23.22 -24.10 -29.84
CA GLY A 39 -24.42 -24.44 -29.09
C GLY A 39 -25.16 -23.16 -28.75
N ALA A 40 -26.28 -22.93 -29.45
CA ALA A 40 -27.33 -22.00 -29.06
C ALA A 40 -28.21 -22.64 -27.97
N GLY A 41 -28.75 -21.81 -27.07
CA GLY A 41 -29.77 -22.20 -26.07
C GLY A 41 -29.29 -22.00 -24.63
N CYS A 42 -30.06 -21.51 -23.66
CA CYS A 42 -31.47 -21.14 -23.61
C CYS A 42 -31.63 -19.97 -22.62
N SER A 43 -32.37 -18.94 -23.03
CA SER A 43 -32.90 -17.92 -22.13
C SER A 43 -33.94 -18.57 -21.20
N ARG A 44 -33.74 -18.45 -19.88
CA ARG A 44 -34.77 -18.79 -18.91
C ARG A 44 -35.60 -17.55 -18.61
N GLU A 45 -36.77 -17.53 -19.22
CA GLU A 45 -37.91 -16.69 -18.90
C GLU A 45 -38.33 -16.95 -17.45
N GLN A 46 -38.35 -15.91 -16.62
CA GLN A 46 -38.93 -15.96 -15.28
C GLN A 46 -40.04 -14.92 -15.22
N VAL A 47 -41.24 -15.40 -15.53
CA VAL A 47 -42.52 -14.70 -15.39
C VAL A 47 -43.04 -14.92 -13.98
N GLY A 48 -43.53 -13.84 -13.36
CA GLY A 48 -44.63 -13.90 -12.40
C GLY A 48 -44.26 -13.67 -10.94
N GLY A 49 -44.54 -12.46 -10.46
CA GLY A 49 -44.49 -12.12 -9.04
C GLY A 49 -45.04 -10.72 -8.75
N ASN A 50 -46.31 -10.50 -9.06
CA ASN A 50 -47.07 -9.31 -8.67
C ASN A 50 -47.09 -9.16 -7.14
N GLY A 51 -46.59 -8.04 -6.65
CA GLY A 51 -46.69 -7.63 -5.25
C GLY A 51 -46.78 -6.11 -5.17
N ALA A 52 -47.96 -5.58 -5.46
CA ALA A 52 -48.31 -4.20 -5.22
C ALA A 52 -48.25 -3.91 -3.71
N GLY A 53 -47.42 -2.94 -3.33
CA GLY A 53 -47.30 -2.43 -1.97
C GLY A 53 -47.03 -0.93 -2.05
N THR A 54 -48.09 -0.17 -2.30
CA THR A 54 -48.16 1.27 -2.18
C THR A 54 -48.06 1.68 -0.71
N SER A 55 -47.03 2.45 -0.35
CA SER A 55 -47.12 3.37 0.79
C SER A 55 -46.45 4.67 0.38
N ALA A 56 -47.31 5.66 0.16
CA ALA A 56 -46.95 7.04 -0.11
C ALA A 56 -46.57 7.76 1.18
N SER A 57 -45.69 8.76 1.01
CA SER A 57 -45.73 10.09 1.62
C SER A 57 -45.88 10.23 3.14
N ALA A 58 -44.83 10.78 3.76
CA ALA A 58 -44.98 11.92 4.65
C ALA A 58 -43.70 12.77 4.65
N SER A 59 -43.82 13.96 4.06
CA SER A 59 -43.03 15.14 4.42
C SER A 59 -43.47 15.66 5.80
N ALA A 60 -42.74 16.68 6.29
CA ALA A 60 -42.99 17.50 7.49
C ALA A 60 -42.24 16.96 8.74
N GLU A 61 -41.54 17.72 9.59
CA GLU A 61 -41.40 19.16 9.81
C GLU A 61 -40.03 19.50 10.44
N ALA A 62 -39.72 20.79 10.44
CA ALA A 62 -38.67 21.42 11.20
C ALA A 62 -38.75 21.13 12.72
N GLY A 63 -37.59 21.10 13.37
CA GLY A 63 -37.49 21.03 14.82
C GLY A 63 -36.13 21.51 15.30
N ALA A 64 -36.00 22.84 15.43
CA ALA A 64 -34.94 23.45 16.21
C ALA A 64 -35.22 23.24 17.70
N SER A 65 -34.22 22.79 18.46
CA SER A 65 -34.15 23.05 19.89
C SER A 65 -32.70 23.10 20.34
N ALA A 66 -32.29 24.32 20.68
CA ALA A 66 -31.13 24.60 21.49
C ALA A 66 -31.29 23.93 22.86
N GLY A 67 -30.25 23.22 23.29
CA GLY A 67 -30.14 22.65 24.63
C GLY A 67 -28.79 23.03 25.22
N ALA A 68 -28.70 24.23 25.77
CA ALA A 68 -27.63 24.61 26.67
C ALA A 68 -27.80 23.82 27.98
N SER A 69 -26.73 23.22 28.49
CA SER A 69 -26.63 22.76 29.87
C SER A 69 -25.21 22.94 30.34
N ALA A 70 -25.02 24.06 31.05
CA ALA A 70 -23.89 24.28 31.93
C ALA A 70 -23.85 23.20 33.01
N GLY A 71 -22.65 22.69 33.31
CA GLY A 71 -22.39 21.76 34.41
C GLY A 71 -20.97 21.94 34.89
N ALA A 72 -20.83 22.75 35.93
CA ALA A 72 -19.57 23.21 36.49
C ALA A 72 -18.92 22.20 37.44
N SER A 73 -17.58 22.23 37.45
CA SER A 73 -16.67 22.21 38.62
C SER A 73 -16.72 21.08 39.66
N ALA A 74 -15.61 20.34 39.74
CA ALA A 74 -14.77 20.06 40.94
C ALA A 74 -13.76 18.98 40.51
N GLY A 75 -12.44 19.09 40.65
CA GLY A 75 -11.68 19.56 41.78
C GLY A 75 -10.83 18.39 42.28
N ALA A 76 -9.57 18.27 41.82
CA ALA A 76 -8.55 17.47 42.50
C ALA A 76 -7.16 17.97 42.09
N ARG A 77 -6.63 18.90 42.89
CA ARG A 77 -5.21 19.28 42.90
C ARG A 77 -4.43 18.15 43.58
N ALA A 78 -3.48 17.54 42.88
CA ALA A 78 -2.41 16.77 43.51
C ALA A 78 -1.10 17.56 43.41
N ARG A 79 -0.58 17.94 44.58
CA ARG A 79 0.69 18.65 44.80
C ARG A 79 1.85 17.64 44.86
N ALA A 80 3.02 18.11 44.41
CA ALA A 80 4.38 17.81 44.88
C ALA A 80 4.88 16.35 44.76
N SER A 81 6.08 16.09 44.24
CA SER A 81 7.33 16.59 44.83
C SER A 81 8.48 16.59 43.82
N ALA A 82 9.17 17.72 43.74
CA ALA A 82 10.52 17.81 43.24
C ALA A 82 11.47 17.13 44.24
N ARG A 83 12.42 16.33 43.74
CA ARG A 83 13.67 16.05 44.46
C ARG A 83 14.81 16.54 43.58
N ALA A 84 15.35 17.68 43.99
CA ALA A 84 16.68 18.11 43.65
C ALA A 84 17.70 17.16 44.32
N SER A 85 18.77 16.85 43.63
CA SER A 85 19.98 16.27 44.21
C SER A 85 21.15 16.94 43.54
N GLU A 86 21.65 17.99 44.20
CA GLU A 86 22.93 18.62 43.91
C GLU A 86 24.04 17.89 44.68
N GLY A 87 25.17 17.76 43.99
CA GLY A 87 26.51 17.82 44.58
C GLY A 87 27.16 16.48 44.96
N VAL A 88 28.28 16.15 44.32
CA VAL A 88 29.63 16.22 44.92
C VAL A 88 30.69 16.10 43.80
N ASN A 89 31.60 17.08 43.77
CA ASN A 89 32.85 17.09 43.01
C ASN A 89 33.86 16.07 43.58
N ALA A 90 34.60 15.38 42.73
CA ALA A 90 35.96 14.93 43.07
C ALA A 90 36.85 14.84 41.82
N ARG A 91 37.94 15.60 41.85
CA ARG A 91 39.08 15.55 40.92
C ARG A 91 39.88 14.25 41.12
N GLY A 92 40.39 13.73 40.00
CA GLY A 92 41.71 13.11 39.94
C GLY A 92 41.75 11.59 39.75
N SER A 93 42.05 11.14 38.53
CA SER A 93 43.16 10.23 38.27
C SER A 93 43.34 10.02 36.77
N ALA A 94 44.52 10.39 36.30
CA ALA A 94 45.06 10.00 35.01
C ALA A 94 45.39 8.50 35.02
N GLY A 95 45.27 7.85 33.86
CA GLY A 95 45.91 6.55 33.60
C GLY A 95 44.94 5.39 33.43
N GLY A 96 44.47 5.21 32.20
CA GLY A 96 43.81 3.98 31.78
C GLY A 96 42.89 4.21 30.58
N THR A 97 43.40 3.98 29.37
CA THR A 97 42.60 3.79 28.16
C THR A 97 41.77 2.51 28.31
N ALA A 98 40.72 2.60 29.12
CA ALA A 98 39.71 1.57 29.25
C ALA A 98 38.91 1.51 27.95
N ARG A 99 39.13 0.45 27.18
CA ARG A 99 38.20 0.00 26.13
C ARG A 99 36.79 -0.01 26.71
N GLY A 100 35.94 0.89 26.22
CA GLY A 100 34.56 1.06 26.66
C GLY A 100 33.79 -0.25 26.54
N GLN A 101 33.56 -0.90 27.67
CA GLN A 101 32.67 -2.03 27.81
C GLN A 101 31.22 -1.52 27.84
N GLY A 102 30.43 -1.96 26.86
CA GLY A 102 29.09 -2.44 27.11
C GLY A 102 27.98 -1.42 27.33
N ALA A 103 27.90 -0.36 26.52
CA ALA A 103 26.56 0.15 26.21
C ALA A 103 25.89 -0.94 25.36
N GLY A 104 25.01 -1.74 25.97
CA GLY A 104 24.41 -2.90 25.32
C GLY A 104 23.87 -2.54 23.94
N ASP A 105 24.25 -3.32 22.93
CA ASP A 105 23.74 -3.24 21.55
C ASP A 105 22.24 -3.58 21.54
N GLU A 106 21.43 -2.68 22.08
CA GLU A 106 19.98 -2.79 22.06
C GLU A 106 19.52 -2.64 20.60
N VAL A 107 19.07 -3.76 20.04
CA VAL A 107 18.52 -3.83 18.69
C VAL A 107 17.26 -2.98 18.64
N LYS A 108 17.36 -1.78 18.08
CA LYS A 108 16.22 -0.87 17.89
C LYS A 108 15.59 -1.08 16.52
N PRO A 109 14.25 -1.16 16.44
CA PRO A 109 13.57 -1.24 15.16
C PRO A 109 13.77 0.06 14.38
N VAL A 110 13.95 -0.07 13.06
CA VAL A 110 14.16 1.05 12.12
C VAL A 110 13.01 2.06 12.17
N TYR A 111 11.79 1.60 12.44
CA TYR A 111 10.65 2.45 12.74
C TYR A 111 10.38 2.44 14.25
N PRO A 112 10.55 3.58 14.95
CA PRO A 112 10.39 3.64 16.40
C PRO A 112 8.94 3.39 16.80
N VAL A 113 8.75 2.68 17.92
CA VAL A 113 7.45 2.50 18.55
C VAL A 113 7.24 3.65 19.54
N THR A 114 6.55 4.71 19.12
CA THR A 114 6.41 5.94 19.92
C THR A 114 5.21 5.93 20.88
N GLY A 115 4.36 4.90 20.84
CA GLY A 115 3.11 4.84 21.62
C GLY A 115 2.02 5.81 21.13
N GLU A 116 2.32 6.64 20.15
CA GLU A 116 1.38 7.60 19.55
C GLU A 116 0.30 6.89 18.72
N ALA A 117 -0.89 7.49 18.69
CA ALA A 117 -1.96 7.03 17.81
C ALA A 117 -1.52 7.11 16.32
N PRO A 118 -1.81 6.08 15.50
CA PRO A 118 -1.58 6.14 14.06
C PRO A 118 -2.37 7.25 13.37
N ASP A 119 -1.84 7.74 12.25
CA ASP A 119 -2.52 8.71 11.40
C ASP A 119 -3.80 8.07 10.81
N PRO A 120 -4.97 8.75 10.86
CA PRO A 120 -6.23 8.19 10.37
C PRO A 120 -6.20 7.79 8.89
N LEU A 121 -5.46 8.52 8.06
CA LEU A 121 -5.34 8.21 6.64
C LEU A 121 -4.48 6.97 6.41
N ALA A 122 -3.42 6.79 7.22
CA ALA A 122 -2.62 5.57 7.22
C ALA A 122 -3.43 4.35 7.67
N VAL A 123 -4.27 4.49 8.71
CA VAL A 123 -5.17 3.42 9.18
C VAL A 123 -6.10 2.97 8.05
N ARG A 124 -6.77 3.93 7.40
CA ARG A 124 -7.69 3.66 6.28
C ARG A 124 -7.04 2.87 5.14
N LEU A 125 -5.89 3.33 4.65
CA LEU A 125 -5.15 2.64 3.60
C LEU A 125 -4.77 1.21 4.03
N CYS A 126 -4.22 1.06 5.23
CA CYS A 126 -3.77 -0.23 5.74
C CYS A 126 -4.92 -1.21 6.04
N GLU A 127 -6.10 -0.71 6.44
CA GLU A 127 -7.31 -1.52 6.58
C GLU A 127 -7.79 -2.05 5.23
N ALA A 128 -7.86 -1.17 4.23
CA ALA A 128 -8.24 -1.54 2.86
C ALA A 128 -7.35 -2.64 2.28
N LEU A 129 -6.03 -2.54 2.53
CA LEU A 129 -5.04 -3.47 1.99
C LEU A 129 -4.94 -4.80 2.73
N HIS A 130 -5.27 -4.85 4.03
CA HIS A 130 -5.04 -6.02 4.90
C HIS A 130 -6.30 -6.53 5.58
N ALA A 131 -6.99 -5.67 6.33
CA ALA A 131 -8.12 -6.07 7.18
C ALA A 131 -9.33 -6.47 6.33
N VAL A 132 -9.66 -5.69 5.29
CA VAL A 132 -10.80 -5.96 4.41
C VAL A 132 -10.64 -7.32 3.68
N PRO A 133 -9.50 -7.62 3.01
CA PRO A 133 -9.28 -8.96 2.46
C PRO A 133 -9.38 -10.08 3.49
N ALA A 134 -8.79 -9.90 4.68
CA ALA A 134 -8.81 -10.93 5.72
C ALA A 134 -10.24 -11.22 6.21
N ALA A 135 -11.03 -10.18 6.43
CA ALA A 135 -12.42 -10.29 6.84
C ALA A 135 -13.30 -10.95 5.76
N ARG A 136 -13.16 -10.52 4.50
CA ARG A 136 -13.90 -11.10 3.37
C ARG A 136 -13.52 -12.57 3.14
N LYS A 137 -12.24 -12.92 3.26
CA LYS A 137 -11.75 -14.30 3.13
C LYS A 137 -12.36 -15.22 4.20
N ALA A 138 -12.42 -14.72 5.43
CA ALA A 138 -13.03 -15.45 6.54
C ALA A 138 -14.54 -15.65 6.33
N ALA A 139 -15.27 -14.61 5.90
CA ALA A 139 -16.69 -14.70 5.60
C ALA A 139 -16.99 -15.76 4.52
N CYS A 140 -16.23 -15.75 3.41
CA CYS A 140 -16.36 -16.74 2.34
C CYS A 140 -16.05 -18.19 2.79
N ARG A 141 -15.28 -18.37 3.86
CA ARG A 141 -14.91 -19.68 4.41
C ARG A 141 -15.72 -20.07 5.64
N GLY A 142 -16.67 -19.25 6.08
CA GLY A 142 -17.44 -19.48 7.31
C GLY A 142 -16.59 -19.42 8.59
N GLY A 143 -15.50 -18.65 8.60
CA GLY A 143 -14.53 -18.58 9.71
C GLY A 143 -14.37 -17.19 10.32
N LYS A 144 -13.41 -17.06 11.24
CA LYS A 144 -12.97 -15.76 11.79
C LYS A 144 -11.79 -15.21 10.99
N PRO A 145 -11.64 -13.88 10.88
CA PRO A 145 -10.45 -13.27 10.28
C PRO A 145 -9.19 -13.78 10.98
N GLY A 146 -8.21 -14.24 10.20
CA GLY A 146 -6.89 -14.60 10.71
C GLY A 146 -6.01 -13.38 10.96
N PHE A 147 -4.73 -13.63 11.28
CA PHE A 147 -3.74 -12.57 11.38
C PHE A 147 -3.62 -11.78 10.05
N HIS A 148 -3.48 -10.46 10.16
CA HIS A 148 -3.18 -9.57 9.05
C HIS A 148 -2.25 -8.43 9.51
N ALA A 149 -1.48 -7.86 8.58
CA ALA A 149 -0.45 -6.86 8.90
C ALA A 149 -0.98 -5.42 9.03
N GLY A 150 -2.30 -5.22 9.18
CA GLY A 150 -2.93 -3.90 9.14
C GLY A 150 -2.40 -2.93 10.20
N ALA A 151 -2.28 -3.39 11.45
CA ALA A 151 -1.76 -2.56 12.54
C ALA A 151 -0.26 -2.22 12.38
N ALA A 152 0.54 -3.15 11.86
CA ALA A 152 1.96 -2.92 11.57
C ALA A 152 2.12 -1.90 10.44
N CYS A 153 1.35 -2.07 9.36
CA CYS A 153 1.28 -1.13 8.25
C CYS A 153 0.93 0.27 8.74
N ALA A 154 -0.13 0.42 9.53
CA ALA A 154 -0.58 1.74 9.99
C ALA A 154 0.48 2.44 10.83
N ARG A 155 1.13 1.75 11.77
CA ARG A 155 2.20 2.34 12.60
C ARG A 155 3.41 2.77 11.75
N THR A 156 3.89 1.89 10.87
CA THR A 156 5.07 2.16 10.04
C THR A 156 4.82 3.31 9.07
N LEU A 157 3.68 3.30 8.36
CA LEU A 157 3.31 4.38 7.44
C LEU A 157 3.11 5.71 8.18
N SER A 158 2.46 5.69 9.35
CA SER A 158 2.27 6.91 10.16
C SER A 158 3.60 7.50 10.62
N ALA A 159 4.56 6.66 11.01
CA ALA A 159 5.90 7.12 11.38
C ALA A 159 6.65 7.75 10.20
N ALA A 160 6.53 7.17 9.00
CA ALA A 160 7.11 7.74 7.78
C ALA A 160 6.47 9.09 7.40
N MET A 161 5.14 9.20 7.50
CA MET A 161 4.39 10.44 7.26
C MET A 161 4.77 11.54 8.25
N ARG A 162 4.83 11.22 9.56
CA ARG A 162 5.24 12.19 10.60
C ARG A 162 6.67 12.67 10.43
N ALA A 163 7.58 11.80 9.98
CA ALA A 163 8.94 12.18 9.64
C ALA A 163 9.04 13.01 8.33
N GLY A 164 7.91 13.25 7.66
CA GLY A 164 7.83 13.92 6.37
C GLY A 164 8.55 13.17 5.26
N ALA A 165 8.78 11.86 5.41
CA ALA A 165 9.53 11.03 4.46
C ALA A 165 8.66 10.54 3.30
N VAL A 166 7.33 10.48 3.51
CA VAL A 166 6.35 10.12 2.50
C VAL A 166 5.12 11.01 2.60
N THR A 167 4.37 11.09 1.50
CA THR A 167 3.05 11.69 1.42
C THR A 167 2.02 10.68 0.91
N VAL A 168 0.77 10.83 1.35
CA VAL A 168 -0.38 10.00 0.98
C VAL A 168 -1.58 10.90 0.73
N GLY A 169 -2.25 10.76 -0.42
CA GLY A 169 -3.43 11.56 -0.77
C GLY A 169 -4.74 10.92 -0.33
N ALA A 170 -5.63 11.70 0.30
CA ALA A 170 -6.93 11.21 0.79
C ALA A 170 -7.84 10.66 -0.33
N GLU A 171 -7.86 11.32 -1.48
CA GLU A 171 -8.65 10.90 -2.65
C GLU A 171 -8.14 9.56 -3.22
N GLU A 172 -6.82 9.37 -3.27
CA GLU A 172 -6.20 8.13 -3.74
C GLU A 172 -6.48 6.96 -2.83
N VAL A 173 -6.44 7.18 -1.50
CA VAL A 173 -6.86 6.16 -0.54
C VAL A 173 -8.32 5.78 -0.76
N GLY A 174 -9.22 6.75 -0.99
CA GLY A 174 -10.62 6.46 -1.32
C GLY A 174 -10.79 5.64 -2.61
N ARG A 175 -10.02 5.95 -3.66
CA ARG A 175 -10.01 5.15 -4.91
C ARG A 175 -9.49 3.73 -4.68
N CYS A 176 -8.44 3.56 -3.87
CA CYS A 176 -7.93 2.25 -3.50
C CYS A 176 -8.96 1.44 -2.69
N GLU A 177 -9.61 2.03 -1.70
CA GLU A 177 -10.68 1.39 -0.91
C GLU A 177 -11.82 0.86 -1.79
N GLY A 178 -12.31 1.70 -2.71
CA GLY A 178 -13.35 1.32 -3.66
C GLY A 178 -12.91 0.18 -4.58
N ALA A 179 -11.70 0.28 -5.14
CA ALA A 179 -11.15 -0.76 -6.01
C ALA A 179 -10.92 -2.08 -5.28
N MET A 180 -10.39 -2.05 -4.04
CA MET A 180 -10.23 -3.23 -3.20
C MET A 180 -11.58 -3.89 -2.94
N THR A 181 -12.60 -3.12 -2.54
CA THR A 181 -13.95 -3.62 -2.28
C THR A 181 -14.52 -4.32 -3.52
N ALA A 182 -14.48 -3.66 -4.68
CA ALA A 182 -14.95 -4.24 -5.95
C ALA A 182 -14.18 -5.52 -6.34
N SER A 183 -12.86 -5.53 -6.16
CA SER A 183 -12.02 -6.70 -6.48
C SER A 183 -12.28 -7.93 -5.59
N LEU A 184 -12.92 -7.71 -4.43
CA LEU A 184 -13.24 -8.74 -3.45
C LEU A 184 -14.73 -9.11 -3.46
N GLU A 185 -15.48 -8.68 -4.48
CA GLU A 185 -16.87 -9.08 -4.66
C GLU A 185 -16.98 -10.59 -4.96
N GLY A 186 -17.98 -11.23 -4.34
CA GLY A 186 -18.12 -12.68 -4.34
C GLY A 186 -16.98 -13.41 -3.61
N CYS A 187 -16.85 -14.71 -3.87
CA CYS A 187 -15.86 -15.57 -3.21
C CYS A 187 -14.89 -16.27 -4.17
N GLY A 188 -14.97 -16.00 -5.48
CA GLY A 188 -14.12 -16.64 -6.50
C GLY A 188 -12.62 -16.31 -6.38
N TRP A 189 -12.27 -15.20 -5.73
CA TRP A 189 -10.89 -14.77 -5.48
C TRP A 189 -10.22 -15.50 -4.30
N VAL A 190 -10.99 -16.22 -3.48
CA VAL A 190 -10.49 -16.85 -2.25
C VAL A 190 -9.58 -18.04 -2.58
N SER A 191 -8.28 -17.83 -2.47
CA SER A 191 -7.25 -18.87 -2.67
C SER A 191 -6.30 -18.99 -1.47
N ALA A 192 -5.30 -19.87 -1.56
CA ALA A 192 -4.23 -19.92 -0.57
C ALA A 192 -3.41 -18.61 -0.55
N LEU A 193 -3.30 -17.95 -1.70
CA LEU A 193 -2.52 -16.72 -1.88
C LEU A 193 -3.31 -15.48 -1.45
N THR A 194 -2.59 -14.41 -1.13
CA THR A 194 -3.17 -13.09 -0.87
C THR A 194 -3.56 -12.44 -2.21
N PRO A 195 -4.77 -11.88 -2.36
CA PRO A 195 -5.19 -11.25 -3.60
C PRO A 195 -4.31 -10.04 -3.91
N VAL A 196 -3.82 -9.92 -5.15
CA VAL A 196 -3.00 -8.78 -5.60
C VAL A 196 -3.82 -7.48 -5.50
N PRO A 197 -3.28 -6.37 -4.95
CA PRO A 197 -4.00 -5.11 -4.91
C PRO A 197 -4.31 -4.62 -6.33
N PRO A 198 -5.49 -4.00 -6.56
CA PRO A 198 -5.78 -3.33 -7.81
C PRO A 198 -4.78 -2.20 -8.10
N GLY A 199 -4.58 -1.87 -9.37
CA GLY A 199 -3.66 -0.80 -9.78
C GLY A 199 -3.98 0.58 -9.18
N ALA A 200 -5.23 0.81 -8.75
CA ALA A 200 -5.62 2.03 -8.03
C ALA A 200 -4.96 2.18 -6.64
N CYS A 201 -4.39 1.10 -6.10
CA CYS A 201 -3.66 1.09 -4.83
C CYS A 201 -2.14 1.27 -5.00
N GLU A 202 -1.63 1.32 -6.24
CA GLU A 202 -0.21 1.50 -6.53
C GLU A 202 0.15 2.99 -6.63
N GLY A 203 1.36 3.36 -6.24
CA GLY A 203 1.89 4.73 -6.31
C GLY A 203 1.24 5.73 -5.34
N ILE A 204 0.48 5.24 -4.35
CA ILE A 204 -0.19 6.08 -3.34
C ILE A 204 0.82 6.66 -2.34
N VAL A 205 1.81 5.86 -1.96
CA VAL A 205 2.86 6.27 -1.02
C VAL A 205 3.99 6.90 -1.83
N ARG A 206 4.15 8.23 -1.73
CA ARG A 206 5.15 8.97 -2.49
C ARG A 206 6.25 9.52 -1.60
N GLY A 207 7.49 9.13 -1.90
CA GLY A 207 8.67 9.60 -1.19
C GLY A 207 8.97 11.08 -1.43
N THR A 208 9.55 11.71 -0.43
CA THR A 208 9.93 13.13 -0.43
C THR A 208 11.44 13.34 -0.32
N ARG A 209 12.21 12.26 -0.07
CA ARG A 209 13.66 12.32 0.15
C ARG A 209 14.40 12.40 -1.19
N GLY A 210 15.26 13.41 -1.33
CA GLY A 210 16.17 13.55 -2.46
C GLY A 210 17.40 12.63 -2.35
N GLU A 211 18.22 12.62 -3.39
CA GLU A 211 19.51 11.89 -3.41
C GLU A 211 20.41 12.32 -2.23
N GLY A 212 21.06 11.34 -1.58
CA GLY A 212 21.94 11.51 -0.41
C GLY A 212 21.22 11.57 0.94
N ALA A 213 19.90 11.81 0.97
CA ALA A 213 19.12 11.88 2.20
C ALA A 213 19.02 10.52 2.89
N MET A 214 18.92 10.54 4.22
CA MET A 214 18.71 9.33 5.02
C MET A 214 17.31 8.76 4.76
N CYS A 215 17.23 7.44 4.66
CA CYS A 215 16.00 6.72 4.34
C CYS A 215 15.93 5.38 5.07
N ARG A 216 14.72 4.86 5.22
CA ARG A 216 14.42 3.55 5.82
C ARG A 216 13.69 2.59 4.88
N SER A 217 13.29 3.12 3.74
CA SER A 217 12.59 2.42 2.67
C SER A 217 12.86 3.17 1.37
N SER A 218 12.87 2.46 0.25
CA SER A 218 12.99 3.07 -1.07
C SER A 218 11.77 3.92 -1.41
N LEU A 219 10.60 3.64 -0.83
CA LEU A 219 9.40 4.49 -0.95
C LEU A 219 9.54 5.85 -0.25
N GLU A 220 10.52 6.03 0.63
CA GLU A 220 10.82 7.36 1.20
C GLU A 220 11.59 8.23 0.19
N CYS A 221 12.28 7.62 -0.76
CA CYS A 221 13.07 8.30 -1.78
C CYS A 221 12.19 8.74 -2.96
N GLY A 222 12.67 9.74 -3.71
CA GLY A 222 12.05 10.12 -4.98
C GLY A 222 12.01 8.97 -6.00
N VAL A 223 11.19 9.12 -7.04
CA VAL A 223 11.11 8.13 -8.15
C VAL A 223 12.46 8.02 -8.85
N GLY A 224 12.87 6.80 -9.19
CA GLY A 224 14.11 6.49 -9.89
C GLY A 224 15.34 6.40 -8.99
N ILE A 225 15.19 6.59 -7.67
CA ILE A 225 16.24 6.39 -6.68
C ILE A 225 15.78 5.41 -5.59
N THR A 226 16.72 4.68 -4.99
CA THR A 226 16.47 3.58 -4.07
C THR A 226 17.14 3.85 -2.71
N CYS A 227 16.68 3.21 -1.65
CA CYS A 227 17.30 3.34 -0.33
C CYS A 227 18.50 2.40 -0.17
N ALA A 228 19.68 2.87 -0.55
CA ALA A 228 20.90 2.07 -0.53
C ALA A 228 21.45 1.88 0.89
N GLY A 229 21.83 0.64 1.21
CA GLY A 229 22.46 0.29 2.48
C GLY A 229 21.49 0.08 3.64
N VAL A 230 20.18 0.13 3.40
CA VAL A 230 19.17 -0.18 4.41
C VAL A 230 19.29 -1.65 4.86
N GLY A 231 19.18 -1.87 6.17
CA GLY A 231 19.18 -3.19 6.79
C GLY A 231 18.18 -3.26 7.94
N PRO A 232 18.05 -4.42 8.62
CA PRO A 232 17.08 -4.61 9.71
C PRO A 232 17.23 -3.63 10.88
N THR A 233 18.44 -3.10 11.07
CA THR A 233 18.82 -2.19 12.17
C THR A 233 19.53 -0.94 11.69
N ALA A 234 19.71 -0.76 10.38
CA ALA A 234 20.51 0.31 9.81
C ALA A 234 19.69 1.08 8.77
N GLU A 235 19.72 2.41 8.91
CA GLU A 235 19.16 3.31 7.90
C GLU A 235 20.08 3.37 6.69
N GLY A 236 19.47 3.57 5.52
CA GLY A 236 20.17 3.74 4.26
C GLY A 236 20.28 5.21 3.84
N ARG A 237 20.71 5.42 2.59
CA ARG A 237 20.66 6.70 1.90
C ARG A 237 20.02 6.56 0.53
N CYS A 238 19.21 7.53 0.16
CA CYS A 238 18.61 7.58 -1.16
C CYS A 238 19.73 7.75 -2.20
N ALA A 239 19.86 6.80 -3.13
CA ALA A 239 20.93 6.79 -4.11
C ALA A 239 20.42 6.33 -5.47
N LYS A 240 21.16 6.68 -6.52
CA LYS A 240 20.89 6.19 -7.87
C LYS A 240 21.02 4.66 -7.95
N PRO A 241 20.33 4.02 -8.90
CA PRO A 241 20.47 2.60 -9.15
C PRO A 241 21.92 2.24 -9.47
N ARG A 242 22.40 1.11 -8.95
CA ARG A 242 23.79 0.67 -9.09
C ARG A 242 24.05 0.11 -10.48
N VAL A 243 25.20 0.47 -11.07
CA VAL A 243 25.66 -0.12 -12.34
C VAL A 243 26.30 -1.50 -12.15
N SER A 244 26.77 -1.81 -10.94
CA SER A 244 27.42 -3.08 -10.58
C SER A 244 27.34 -3.35 -9.08
N GLY A 245 27.69 -4.56 -8.65
CA GLY A 245 27.72 -4.97 -7.24
C GLY A 245 26.48 -5.74 -6.79
N ALA A 246 26.37 -5.98 -5.48
CA ALA A 246 25.29 -6.82 -4.95
C ALA A 246 23.91 -6.14 -4.98
N CYS A 247 22.86 -6.93 -5.19
CA CYS A 247 21.45 -6.52 -5.20
C CYS A 247 20.53 -7.63 -4.63
N GLY A 248 19.25 -7.31 -4.43
CA GLY A 248 18.19 -8.25 -4.04
C GLY A 248 18.34 -8.78 -2.61
N ARG A 249 18.96 -7.99 -1.72
CA ARG A 249 19.23 -8.40 -0.33
C ARG A 249 18.34 -7.69 0.68
N ALA A 250 17.88 -6.48 0.36
CA ALA A 250 17.05 -5.70 1.27
C ALA A 250 15.58 -6.02 1.02
N VAL A 251 14.82 -6.18 2.11
CA VAL A 251 13.35 -6.21 2.05
C VAL A 251 12.87 -4.81 2.39
N ASP A 252 12.22 -4.14 1.45
CA ASP A 252 11.60 -2.85 1.69
C ASP A 252 10.34 -3.02 2.56
N THR A 253 10.51 -2.83 3.87
CA THR A 253 9.45 -3.09 4.86
C THR A 253 8.23 -2.21 4.63
N LEU A 254 8.42 -0.93 4.28
CA LEU A 254 7.30 -0.03 4.01
C LEU A 254 6.57 -0.45 2.73
N ALA A 255 7.28 -0.82 1.66
CA ALA A 255 6.66 -1.31 0.42
C ALA A 255 5.88 -2.61 0.63
N VAL A 256 6.43 -3.56 1.40
CA VAL A 256 5.74 -4.81 1.75
C VAL A 256 4.48 -4.54 2.57
N LEU A 257 4.58 -3.71 3.62
CA LEU A 257 3.44 -3.39 4.46
C LEU A 257 2.37 -2.58 3.72
N THR A 258 2.74 -1.66 2.84
CA THR A 258 1.80 -0.86 2.05
C THR A 258 1.42 -1.49 0.72
N ARG A 259 1.86 -2.74 0.48
CA ARG A 259 1.59 -3.56 -0.70
C ARG A 259 1.83 -2.82 -2.03
N GLN A 260 2.85 -1.96 -2.08
CA GLN A 260 3.26 -1.27 -3.31
C GLN A 260 4.10 -2.23 -4.16
N THR A 261 3.44 -3.04 -4.98
CA THR A 261 4.11 -4.12 -5.73
C THR A 261 4.99 -3.60 -6.86
N ARG A 262 4.79 -2.34 -7.26
CA ARG A 262 5.62 -1.65 -8.26
C ARG A 262 6.82 -0.90 -7.69
N ALA A 263 7.04 -0.95 -6.37
CA ALA A 263 8.14 -0.22 -5.73
C ALA A 263 9.51 -0.55 -6.35
N GLU A 264 9.78 -1.81 -6.70
CA GLU A 264 11.05 -2.19 -7.34
C GLU A 264 11.22 -1.62 -8.75
N LYS A 265 10.11 -1.43 -9.47
CA LYS A 265 10.12 -0.81 -10.79
C LYS A 265 10.39 0.69 -10.69
N ASP A 266 9.76 1.35 -9.72
CA ASP A 266 9.85 2.80 -9.55
C ASP A 266 11.12 3.21 -8.78
N HIS A 267 11.71 2.30 -8.00
CA HIS A 267 12.91 2.50 -7.19
C HIS A 267 13.94 1.37 -7.39
N PRO A 268 14.44 1.16 -8.62
CA PRO A 268 15.26 0.00 -8.94
C PRO A 268 16.59 0.04 -8.20
N GLU A 269 17.02 -1.11 -7.66
CA GLU A 269 18.33 -1.22 -7.02
C GLU A 269 19.49 -1.14 -8.04
N CYS A 270 19.25 -1.62 -9.26
CA CYS A 270 20.22 -1.70 -10.34
C CYS A 270 19.81 -0.82 -11.51
N ALA A 271 20.78 -0.18 -12.18
CA ALA A 271 20.54 0.61 -13.38
C ALA A 271 20.06 -0.25 -14.57
N GLY A 272 20.35 -1.55 -14.54
CA GLY A 272 19.77 -2.55 -15.44
C GLY A 272 18.86 -3.51 -14.68
N ARG A 273 19.33 -4.74 -14.45
CA ARG A 273 18.58 -5.76 -13.70
C ARG A 273 19.41 -6.40 -12.59
N CYS A 274 18.72 -6.85 -11.55
CA CYS A 274 19.32 -7.72 -10.55
C CYS A 274 19.30 -9.18 -11.06
N ALA A 275 20.45 -9.75 -11.36
CA ALA A 275 20.58 -11.14 -11.80
C ALA A 275 21.53 -11.89 -10.85
N GLN A 276 21.04 -12.96 -10.23
CA GLN A 276 21.82 -13.77 -9.27
C GLN A 276 22.44 -12.92 -8.15
N TYR A 277 21.68 -11.99 -7.58
CA TYR A 277 22.12 -11.03 -6.55
C TYR A 277 23.25 -10.10 -6.97
N VAL A 278 23.47 -9.91 -8.28
CA VAL A 278 24.43 -8.94 -8.82
C VAL A 278 23.74 -8.03 -9.84
N CYS A 279 24.01 -6.74 -9.77
CA CYS A 279 23.57 -5.79 -10.77
C CYS A 279 24.31 -6.05 -12.08
N ALA A 280 23.53 -6.32 -13.12
CA ALA A 280 24.01 -6.49 -14.49
C ALA A 280 23.41 -5.39 -15.38
N ALA A 281 24.20 -4.95 -16.37
CA ALA A 281 23.70 -4.09 -17.43
C ALA A 281 22.52 -4.78 -18.15
N GLU A 282 21.54 -3.99 -18.61
CA GLU A 282 20.54 -4.52 -19.53
C GLU A 282 21.24 -4.91 -20.83
N ASN A 283 21.25 -6.21 -21.11
CA ASN A 283 21.57 -6.67 -22.45
C ASN A 283 20.41 -6.22 -23.34
N VAL A 284 20.54 -5.05 -23.96
CA VAL A 284 19.66 -4.63 -25.04
C VAL A 284 19.86 -5.64 -26.16
N ALA A 285 18.97 -6.64 -26.22
CA ALA A 285 18.93 -7.56 -27.35
C ALA A 285 18.71 -6.70 -28.60
N LYS A 286 19.73 -6.61 -29.45
CA LYS A 286 19.68 -5.94 -30.74
C LYS A 286 18.89 -6.77 -31.74
#